data_AF-A0AAV7F199-F1
#
_entry.id   AF-A0AAV7F199-F1
#
_cell.length_a   1.000
_cell.length_b   1.000
_cell.length_c   1.000
_cell.angle_alpha   90.00
_cell.angle_beta   90.00
_cell.angle_gamma   90.00
#
_symmetry.space_group_name_H-M   'P 1'
#
loop_
_entity.id
_entity.type
_entity.pdbx_description
1 polymer ?
#
loop_
_entity_poly.entity_id
_entity_poly.type
_entity_poly.pdbx_seq_one_letter_code
_entity_poly.pdbx_strand_id
1 'polypeptide(L)'
;MRESVAHQAGPKLHMQVKRLGYYWPPMLRDAIELGRACKACQLHVDYIHQPPEPLHPTVVSWPFEAWGMDIIGPITHKSNLDRQYILATTDYFSKWAEATTFHEVKAVIVVDFIRTQISYRYGVPRYIVKDNGTPF
;
A
#
# COMPACT_ATOMS: atom_id res chain seq x y z
N MET A 1 -18.83 31.64 -18.18
CA MET A 1 -19.37 30.53 -17.39
C MET A 1 -18.53 30.45 -16.13
N ARG A 2 -19.05 30.86 -14.96
CA ARG A 2 -18.27 30.94 -13.73
C ARG A 2 -18.17 29.55 -13.11
N GLU A 3 -16.97 29.10 -12.82
CA GLU A 3 -16.70 27.84 -12.10
C GLU A 3 -17.35 27.90 -10.70
N SER A 4 -17.86 26.76 -10.21
CA SER A 4 -18.45 26.71 -8.88
C SER A 4 -17.32 26.80 -7.84
N VAL A 5 -17.33 27.88 -7.04
CA VAL A 5 -16.25 28.24 -6.09
C VAL A 5 -15.96 27.16 -5.03
N ALA A 6 -16.87 26.20 -4.82
CA ALA A 6 -16.79 25.20 -3.77
C ALA A 6 -16.74 23.75 -4.27
N HIS A 7 -16.52 23.49 -5.57
CA HIS A 7 -16.35 22.14 -6.16
C HIS A 7 -17.34 21.08 -5.63
N GLN A 8 -18.60 21.47 -5.45
CA GLN A 8 -19.59 20.60 -4.81
C GLN A 8 -20.03 19.46 -5.72
N ALA A 9 -20.34 18.29 -5.13
CA ALA A 9 -20.94 17.17 -5.85
C ALA A 9 -22.25 17.59 -6.53
N GLY A 10 -22.52 17.03 -7.71
CA GLY A 10 -23.69 17.35 -8.55
C GLY A 10 -25.03 17.41 -7.80
N PRO A 11 -25.38 16.41 -6.95
CA PRO A 11 -26.62 16.47 -6.17
C PRO A 11 -26.70 17.66 -5.20
N LYS A 12 -25.56 18.05 -4.60
CA LYS A 12 -25.49 19.19 -3.67
C LYS A 12 -25.62 20.52 -4.42
N LEU A 13 -24.97 20.63 -5.59
CA LEU A 13 -25.11 21.77 -6.49
C LEU A 13 -26.58 21.94 -6.95
N HIS A 14 -27.24 20.85 -7.36
CA HIS A 14 -28.66 20.86 -7.72
C HIS A 14 -29.54 21.43 -6.59
N MET A 15 -29.32 20.99 -5.35
CA MET A 15 -30.09 21.49 -4.20
C MET A 15 -29.84 22.97 -3.93
N GLN A 16 -28.60 23.46 -4.06
CA GLN A 16 -28.29 24.88 -3.88
C GLN A 16 -28.98 25.75 -4.94
N VAL A 17 -28.87 25.37 -6.21
CA VAL A 17 -29.47 26.11 -7.33
C VAL A 17 -31.00 26.14 -7.20
N LYS A 18 -31.61 25.02 -6.79
CA LYS A 18 -33.05 24.95 -6.49
C LYS A 18 -33.47 25.89 -5.35
N ARG A 19 -32.67 26.00 -4.28
CA ARG A 19 -32.94 26.91 -3.14
C ARG A 19 -32.82 28.38 -3.52
N LEU A 20 -32.03 28.70 -4.55
CA LEU A 20 -31.94 30.05 -5.11
C LEU A 20 -33.12 30.42 -6.01
N GLY A 21 -34.09 29.51 -6.20
CA GLY A 21 -35.32 29.75 -6.97
C GLY A 21 -35.23 29.36 -8.44
N TYR A 22 -34.11 28.79 -8.90
CA TYR A 22 -33.96 28.35 -10.28
C TYR A 22 -34.49 26.92 -10.47
N TYR A 23 -35.13 26.67 -11.61
CA TYR A 23 -35.66 25.36 -11.95
C TYR A 23 -35.65 25.13 -13.46
N TRP A 24 -35.26 23.92 -13.86
CA TRP A 24 -35.47 23.40 -15.21
C TRP A 24 -35.53 21.85 -15.16
N PRO A 25 -36.16 21.18 -16.15
CA PRO A 25 -36.46 19.76 -16.06
C PRO A 25 -35.24 18.83 -15.88
N PRO A 26 -34.12 18.95 -16.64
CA PRO A 26 -32.94 18.10 -16.45
C PRO A 26 -31.92 18.62 -15.40
N MET A 27 -32.27 19.56 -14.52
CA MET A 27 -31.32 20.23 -13.62
C MET A 27 -30.41 19.32 -12.79
N LEU A 28 -30.93 18.19 -12.32
CA LEU A 28 -30.11 17.22 -11.58
C LEU A 28 -29.04 16.57 -12.49
N ARG A 29 -29.44 16.20 -13.71
CA ARG A 29 -28.55 15.60 -14.69
C ARG A 29 -27.45 16.59 -15.08
N ASP A 30 -27.80 17.83 -15.35
CA ASP A 30 -26.84 18.87 -15.73
C ASP A 30 -25.85 19.16 -14.60
N ALA A 31 -26.31 19.16 -13.34
CA ALA A 31 -25.43 19.35 -12.19
C ALA A 31 -24.44 18.17 -12.02
N ILE A 32 -24.87 16.94 -12.31
CA ILE A 32 -24.00 15.75 -12.33
C ILE A 32 -23.01 15.83 -13.49
N GLU A 33 -23.46 16.17 -14.69
CA GLU A 33 -22.62 16.31 -15.89
C GLU A 33 -21.56 17.41 -15.70
N LEU A 34 -21.92 18.54 -15.07
CA LEU A 34 -20.97 19.60 -14.72
C LEU A 34 -19.89 19.10 -13.74
N GLY A 35 -20.28 18.31 -12.73
CA GLY A 35 -19.34 17.70 -11.79
C GLY A 35 -18.40 16.68 -12.46
N ARG A 36 -18.91 15.91 -13.43
CA ARG A 36 -18.11 14.97 -14.24
C ARG A 36 -17.12 15.69 -15.17
N ALA A 37 -17.53 16.82 -15.75
CA ALA A 37 -16.69 17.62 -16.63
C ALA A 37 -15.63 18.45 -15.88
N CYS A 38 -15.78 18.65 -14.56
CA CYS A 38 -14.85 19.43 -13.78
C CYS A 38 -13.53 18.69 -13.55
N LYS A 39 -12.47 19.09 -14.28
CA LYS A 39 -11.12 18.51 -14.17
C LYS A 39 -10.55 18.56 -12.74
N ALA A 40 -10.74 19.67 -12.04
CA ALA A 40 -10.28 19.81 -10.66
C ALA A 40 -10.97 18.79 -9.73
N CYS A 41 -12.28 18.58 -9.88
CA CYS A 41 -12.98 17.54 -9.12
C CYS A 41 -12.49 16.14 -9.49
N GLN A 42 -12.29 15.83 -10.78
CA GLN A 42 -11.84 14.49 -11.20
C GLN A 42 -10.42 14.15 -10.75
N LEU A 43 -9.53 15.15 -10.61
CA LEU A 43 -8.15 14.93 -10.17
C LEU A 43 -8.01 14.78 -8.65
N HIS A 44 -8.86 15.44 -7.86
CA HIS A 44 -8.71 15.53 -6.41
C HIS A 44 -9.78 14.75 -5.63
N VAL A 45 -10.78 14.17 -6.30
CA VAL A 45 -11.76 13.32 -5.62
C VAL A 45 -11.12 11.98 -5.27
N ASP A 46 -11.40 11.51 -4.05
CA ASP A 46 -11.01 10.17 -3.64
C ASP A 46 -11.74 9.14 -4.52
N TYR A 47 -10.99 8.18 -5.08
CA TYR A 47 -11.53 7.07 -5.85
C TYR A 47 -12.21 6.04 -4.93
N ILE A 48 -13.37 6.39 -4.37
CA ILE A 48 -14.09 5.57 -3.37
C ILE A 48 -14.72 4.29 -3.98
N HIS A 49 -14.78 4.18 -5.31
CA HIS A 49 -15.53 3.12 -6.02
C HIS A 49 -14.69 2.25 -6.95
N GLN A 50 -13.35 2.31 -6.88
CA GLN A 50 -12.55 1.33 -7.60
C GLN A 50 -12.74 -0.05 -6.94
N PRO A 51 -12.99 -1.12 -7.71
CA PRO A 51 -13.00 -2.46 -7.14
C PRO A 51 -11.61 -2.74 -6.53
N PRO A 52 -11.54 -3.42 -5.38
CA PRO A 52 -10.26 -3.87 -4.84
C PRO A 52 -9.51 -4.68 -5.90
N GLU A 53 -8.21 -4.45 -6.04
CA GLU A 53 -7.40 -5.33 -6.87
C GLU A 53 -7.45 -6.76 -6.30
N PRO A 54 -7.60 -7.79 -7.15
CA PRO A 54 -7.62 -9.16 -6.69
C PRO A 54 -6.27 -9.51 -6.04
N LEU A 55 -6.31 -9.81 -4.74
CA LEU A 55 -5.18 -10.37 -4.02
C LEU A 55 -4.87 -11.75 -4.58
N HIS A 56 -3.61 -12.00 -4.91
CA HIS A 56 -3.13 -13.31 -5.34
C HIS A 56 -2.51 -14.02 -4.13
N PRO A 57 -3.22 -14.96 -3.48
CA PRO A 57 -2.70 -15.62 -2.31
C PRO A 57 -1.54 -16.54 -2.69
N THR A 58 -0.46 -16.45 -1.92
CA THR A 58 0.65 -17.38 -2.01
C THR A 58 0.23 -18.72 -1.41
N VAL A 59 0.00 -19.73 -2.26
CA VAL A 59 -0.34 -21.09 -1.82
C VAL A 59 0.95 -21.83 -1.46
N VAL A 60 1.04 -22.25 -0.20
CA VAL A 60 2.16 -23.02 0.36
C VAL A 60 1.66 -24.34 0.92
N SER A 61 2.40 -25.42 0.67
CA SER A 61 1.97 -26.78 0.93
C SER A 61 2.67 -27.44 2.12
N TRP A 62 3.85 -26.93 2.53
CA TRP A 62 4.59 -27.45 3.70
C TRP A 62 5.45 -26.36 4.38
N PRO A 63 5.85 -26.57 5.67
CA PRO A 63 6.73 -25.65 6.38
C PRO A 63 8.04 -25.38 5.63
N PHE A 64 8.50 -24.13 5.66
CA PHE A 64 9.77 -23.67 5.08
C PHE A 64 9.85 -23.72 3.56
N GLU A 65 8.74 -23.98 2.86
CA GLU A 65 8.67 -23.90 1.40
C GLU A 65 8.91 -22.48 0.89
N ALA A 66 8.27 -21.50 1.53
CA ALA A 66 8.30 -20.11 1.09
C ALA A 66 8.36 -19.14 2.27
N TRP A 67 9.15 -18.10 2.10
CA TRP A 67 9.38 -17.10 3.13
C TRP A 67 9.04 -15.72 2.60
N GLY A 68 8.37 -14.91 3.42
CA GLY A 68 8.30 -13.46 3.23
C GLY A 68 9.49 -12.81 3.93
N MET A 69 10.08 -11.78 3.32
CA MET A 69 11.20 -11.03 3.86
C MET A 69 10.91 -9.53 3.80
N ASP A 70 11.21 -8.83 4.89
CA ASP A 70 10.97 -7.39 5.02
C ASP A 70 12.08 -6.70 5.84
N ILE A 71 12.33 -5.42 5.54
CA ILE A 71 13.27 -4.57 6.26
C ILE A 71 12.49 -3.46 6.95
N ILE A 72 12.58 -3.44 8.27
CA ILE A 72 11.99 -2.40 9.10
C ILE A 72 13.07 -1.37 9.43
N GLY A 73 12.90 -0.12 9.01
CA GLY A 73 13.74 0.99 9.48
C GLY A 73 13.67 2.25 8.62
N PRO A 74 14.41 3.31 8.99
CA PRO A 74 15.23 3.44 10.20
C PRO A 74 14.37 3.64 11.46
N ILE A 75 14.67 2.91 12.53
CA ILE A 75 13.98 3.03 13.83
C ILE A 75 14.52 4.25 14.58
N THR A 76 13.62 5.16 14.98
CA THR A 76 13.93 6.31 15.84
C THR A 76 14.31 5.85 17.25
N HIS A 77 15.38 6.45 17.80
CA HIS A 77 16.17 5.96 18.93
C HIS A 77 16.99 4.73 18.57
N LYS A 78 18.23 5.00 18.13
CA LYS A 78 19.25 3.98 17.91
C LYS A 78 19.37 3.11 19.15
N SER A 79 19.40 1.79 18.96
CA SER A 79 19.76 0.87 20.04
C SER A 79 21.13 1.26 20.62
N ASN A 80 21.45 0.79 21.83
CA ASN A 80 22.78 1.00 22.45
C ASN A 80 23.95 0.54 21.56
N LEU A 81 23.67 -0.28 20.53
CA LEU A 81 24.62 -0.86 19.57
C LEU A 81 24.59 -0.17 18.19
N ASP A 82 23.93 0.99 18.08
CA ASP A 82 23.77 1.75 16.84
C ASP A 82 23.08 0.98 15.69
N ARG A 83 22.25 -0.01 16.03
CA ARG A 83 21.44 -0.74 15.05
C ARG A 83 20.09 -0.04 14.88
N GLN A 84 19.75 0.26 13.64
CA GLN A 84 18.57 1.06 13.27
C GLN A 84 17.64 0.35 12.27
N TYR A 85 18.06 -0.81 11.73
CA TYR A 85 17.25 -1.64 10.85
C TYR A 85 17.02 -3.02 11.46
N ILE A 86 15.87 -3.62 11.16
CA ILE A 86 15.55 -5.02 11.46
C ILE A 86 15.24 -5.71 10.14
N LEU A 87 15.98 -6.76 9.81
CA LEU A 87 15.62 -7.69 8.76
C LEU A 87 14.77 -8.79 9.39
N ALA A 88 13.55 -8.95 8.92
CA ALA A 88 12.62 -9.96 9.41
C ALA A 88 12.21 -10.88 8.27
N THR A 89 12.15 -12.18 8.54
CA THR A 89 11.65 -13.18 7.61
C THR A 89 10.64 -14.08 8.29
N THR A 90 9.54 -14.38 7.60
CA THR A 90 8.45 -15.19 8.12
C THR A 90 8.12 -16.32 7.14
N ASP A 91 8.14 -17.56 7.62
CA ASP A 91 7.66 -18.71 6.86
C ASP A 91 6.14 -18.58 6.61
N TYR A 92 5.74 -18.75 5.36
CA TYR A 92 4.36 -18.53 4.96
C TYR A 92 3.40 -19.61 5.47
N PHE A 93 3.89 -20.84 5.68
CA PHE A 93 3.07 -21.95 6.14
C PHE A 93 2.87 -21.93 7.66
N SER A 94 3.96 -22.04 8.41
CA SER A 94 3.95 -22.14 9.88
C SER A 94 3.84 -20.80 10.60
N LYS A 95 4.04 -19.69 9.89
CA LYS A 95 4.19 -18.34 10.46
C LYS A 95 5.39 -18.21 11.40
N TRP A 96 6.37 -19.10 11.29
CA TRP A 96 7.64 -19.00 12.02
C TRP A 96 8.41 -17.75 11.60
N ALA A 97 8.83 -16.92 12.56
CA ALA A 97 9.53 -15.67 12.30
C ALA A 97 10.98 -15.71 12.79
N GLU A 98 11.89 -15.23 11.96
CA GLU A 98 13.30 -14.99 12.27
C GLU A 98 13.61 -13.51 12.04
N ALA A 99 14.36 -12.88 12.95
CA ALA A 99 14.68 -11.46 12.83
C ALA A 99 16.10 -11.15 13.30
N THR A 100 16.79 -10.23 12.62
CA THR A 100 18.12 -9.75 13.01
C THR A 100 18.25 -8.24 12.81
N THR A 101 18.98 -7.59 13.71
CA THR A 101 19.19 -6.13 13.71
C THR A 101 20.50 -5.74 13.04
N PHE A 102 20.50 -4.63 12.29
CA PHE A 102 21.67 -4.12 11.58
C PHE A 102 21.80 -2.58 11.69
N HIS A 103 23.04 -2.09 11.61
CA HIS A 103 23.32 -0.65 11.48
C HIS A 103 22.98 -0.12 10.07
N GLU A 104 23.29 -0.91 9.05
CA GLU A 104 23.04 -0.61 7.64
C GLU A 104 22.62 -1.91 6.95
N VAL A 105 21.68 -1.84 5.99
CA VAL A 105 21.27 -3.02 5.22
C VAL A 105 21.90 -2.97 3.84
N LYS A 106 22.79 -3.93 3.56
CA LYS A 106 23.40 -4.16 2.25
C LYS A 106 22.97 -5.52 1.73
N ALA A 107 22.94 -5.69 0.41
CA ALA A 107 22.61 -6.98 -0.21
C ALA A 107 23.47 -8.15 0.33
N VAL A 108 24.76 -7.91 0.61
CA VAL A 108 25.67 -8.93 1.18
C VAL A 108 25.20 -9.42 2.55
N ILE A 109 24.67 -8.51 3.37
CA ILE A 109 24.14 -8.83 4.71
C ILE A 109 22.86 -9.65 4.58
N VAL A 110 21.97 -9.28 3.65
CA VAL A 110 20.73 -10.02 3.37
C VAL A 110 21.03 -11.45 2.89
N VAL A 111 21.99 -11.61 1.98
CA VAL A 111 22.42 -12.94 1.50
C VAL A 111 22.99 -13.78 2.63
N ASP A 112 23.84 -13.21 3.48
CA ASP A 112 24.41 -13.94 4.62
C ASP A 112 23.34 -14.34 5.64
N PHE A 113 22.36 -13.47 5.88
CA PHE A 113 21.20 -13.78 6.71
C PHE A 113 20.39 -14.95 6.15
N ILE A 114 20.03 -14.94 4.85
CA ILE A 114 19.28 -16.04 4.20
C ILE A 114 20.07 -17.35 4.32
N ARG A 115 21.38 -17.30 4.15
CA ARG A 115 22.22 -18.49 4.23
C ARG A 115 22.29 -19.04 5.65
N THR A 116 22.56 -18.18 6.63
CA THR A 116 22.81 -18.59 8.03
C THR A 116 21.55 -18.86 8.82
N GLN A 117 20.53 -18.01 8.70
CA GLN A 117 19.30 -18.09 9.49
C GLN A 117 18.23 -18.97 8.85
N ILE A 118 18.22 -19.09 7.51
CA ILE A 118 17.22 -19.89 6.80
C ILE A 118 17.85 -21.19 6.30
N SER A 119 18.80 -21.09 5.37
CA SER A 119 19.28 -22.25 4.60
C SER A 119 19.96 -23.30 5.47
N TYR A 120 20.84 -22.89 6.39
CA TYR A 120 21.56 -23.82 7.26
C TYR A 120 20.70 -24.45 8.36
N ARG A 121 19.60 -23.80 8.75
CA ARG A 121 18.74 -24.25 9.85
C ARG A 121 17.53 -25.06 9.38
N TYR A 122 16.92 -24.64 8.28
CA TYR A 122 15.63 -25.17 7.80
C TYR A 122 15.70 -25.77 6.39
N GLY A 123 16.85 -25.63 5.71
CA GLY A 123 17.02 -26.02 4.31
C GLY A 123 16.77 -24.87 3.34
N VAL A 124 17.01 -25.13 2.05
CA VAL A 124 16.91 -24.11 1.00
C VAL A 124 15.44 -23.88 0.66
N PRO A 125 14.91 -22.64 0.82
CA PRO A 125 13.52 -22.35 0.48
C PRO A 125 13.31 -22.41 -1.03
N ARG A 126 12.08 -22.73 -1.44
CA ARG A 126 11.70 -22.77 -2.86
C ARG A 126 11.63 -21.37 -3.47
N TYR A 127 11.09 -20.40 -2.73
CA TYR A 127 11.08 -19.00 -3.12
C TYR A 127 11.02 -18.09 -1.90
N ILE A 128 11.60 -16.89 -2.03
CA ILE A 128 11.56 -15.82 -1.03
C ILE A 128 10.87 -14.62 -1.67
N VAL A 129 9.80 -14.15 -1.05
CA VAL A 129 9.08 -12.94 -1.46
C VAL A 129 9.65 -11.78 -0.66
N LYS A 130 10.17 -10.77 -1.35
CA LYS A 130 10.70 -9.53 -0.78
C LYS A 130 9.96 -8.35 -1.39
N ASP A 131 9.96 -7.21 -0.73
CA ASP A 131 9.47 -5.99 -1.36
C ASP A 131 10.47 -5.47 -2.43
N ASN A 132 10.10 -4.41 -3.16
CA ASN A 132 10.96 -3.79 -4.17
C ASN A 132 11.98 -2.80 -3.56
N GLY A 133 12.33 -2.95 -2.29
CA GLY A 133 13.36 -2.18 -1.61
C GLY A 133 14.72 -2.39 -2.28
N THR A 134 15.47 -1.29 -2.44
CA THR A 134 16.84 -1.31 -2.98
C THR A 134 17.84 -2.23 -2.28
N PRO A 135 17.73 -2.56 -0.97
CA PRO A 135 18.69 -3.43 -0.32
C PRO A 135 18.52 -4.93 -0.64
N PHE A 136 17.41 -5.29 -1.29
CA PHE A 136 17.01 -6.67 -1.55
C PHE A 136 17.48 -7.21 -2.89
#